data_AF-A0A4V1VKU6-F1
#
_entry.id   AF-A0A4V1VKU6-F1
#
_cell.length_a   1.000
_cell.length_b   1.000
_cell.length_c   1.000
_cell.angle_alpha   90.00
_cell.angle_beta   90.00
_cell.angle_gamma   90.00
#
_symmetry.space_group_name_H-M   'P 1'
#
loop_
_entity.id
_entity.type
_entity.pdbx_description
1 polymer ?
#
loop_
_entity_poly.entity_id
_entity_poly.type
_entity_poly.pdbx_seq_one_letter_code
_entity_poly.pdbx_strand_id
1 'polypeptide(L)'
;RAHEPAGRQLGVEALPQVALAAPQQQVVRDLEALESVSPQSLEVTHDLLLWGRQRDLRECLDAELAAGRLVGTSPDFIEGVRAVLVDKDRSPRWGESLYRGTSPDGGLLWA
;
A
#
# COMPACT_ATOMS: atom_id res chain seq x y z
N ARG A 1 8.30 20.56 -19.82
CA ARG A 1 7.13 19.74 -20.16
C ARG A 1 6.86 18.90 -18.92
N ALA A 2 5.78 19.21 -18.21
CA ALA A 2 5.39 18.48 -17.01
C ALA A 2 5.03 17.05 -17.40
N HIS A 3 5.73 16.06 -16.85
CA HIS A 3 5.35 14.66 -16.94
C HIS A 3 4.65 14.35 -15.63
N GLU A 4 3.31 14.29 -15.69
CA GLU A 4 2.45 13.77 -14.62
C GLU A 4 3.02 12.44 -14.12
N PRO A 5 3.34 12.29 -12.82
CA PRO A 5 3.47 10.95 -12.27
C PRO A 5 2.03 10.44 -12.16
N ALA A 6 1.62 9.59 -13.10
CA ALA A 6 0.40 8.83 -12.97
C ALA A 6 0.50 8.05 -11.65
N GLY A 7 -0.15 8.57 -10.61
CA GLY A 7 -0.41 7.83 -9.38
C GLY A 7 -1.09 6.55 -9.83
N ARG A 8 -0.40 5.43 -9.68
CA ARG A 8 -0.94 4.10 -9.95
C ARG A 8 -1.95 3.83 -8.84
N GLN A 9 -3.09 4.50 -8.90
CA GLN A 9 -4.29 4.09 -8.18
C GLN A 9 -4.37 2.58 -8.40
N LEU A 10 -4.48 1.82 -7.31
CA LEU A 10 -4.80 0.40 -7.36
C LEU A 10 -6.10 0.29 -8.13
N GLY A 11 -6.00 0.23 -9.46
CA GLY A 11 -7.13 0.18 -10.34
C GLY A 11 -7.90 -1.04 -9.90
N VAL A 12 -9.21 -0.87 -9.71
CA VAL A 12 -10.16 -1.97 -9.52
C VAL A 12 -10.00 -3.09 -10.57
N GLU A 13 -9.26 -2.85 -11.66
CA GLU A 13 -8.80 -3.83 -12.63
C GLU A 13 -7.81 -4.89 -12.09
N ALA A 14 -7.12 -4.63 -10.98
CA ALA A 14 -6.15 -5.55 -10.35
C ALA A 14 -6.77 -6.43 -9.25
N LEU A 15 -8.03 -6.22 -8.88
CA LEU A 15 -8.70 -7.11 -7.93
C LEU A 15 -8.89 -8.47 -8.60
N PRO A 16 -8.37 -9.56 -8.02
CA PRO A 16 -8.56 -10.89 -8.59
C PRO A 16 -10.05 -11.19 -8.69
N GLN A 17 -10.37 -12.19 -9.52
CA GLN A 17 -11.70 -12.76 -9.81
C GLN A 17 -12.64 -13.01 -8.60
N VAL A 18 -12.17 -12.78 -7.36
CA VAL A 18 -12.92 -12.78 -6.09
C VAL A 18 -14.19 -11.93 -6.14
N ALA A 19 -14.20 -10.81 -6.87
CA ALA A 19 -15.38 -9.95 -6.99
C ALA A 19 -16.58 -10.65 -7.67
N LEU A 20 -16.35 -11.72 -8.47
CA LEU A 20 -17.41 -12.43 -9.20
C LEU A 20 -18.23 -13.39 -8.32
N ALA A 21 -17.78 -13.71 -7.10
CA ALA A 21 -18.47 -14.63 -6.19
C ALA A 21 -19.04 -13.96 -4.93
N ALA A 22 -18.63 -12.73 -4.62
CA ALA A 22 -19.05 -12.03 -3.43
C ALA A 22 -20.39 -11.29 -3.65
N PRO A 23 -21.27 -11.19 -2.63
CA PRO A 23 -22.44 -10.31 -2.69
C PRO A 23 -22.01 -8.86 -2.94
N GLN A 24 -22.79 -8.09 -3.72
CA GLN A 24 -22.41 -6.72 -4.12
C GLN A 24 -22.16 -5.81 -2.91
N GLN A 25 -22.92 -6.01 -1.82
CA GLN A 25 -22.76 -5.28 -0.57
C GLN A 25 -21.39 -5.52 0.10
N GLN A 26 -20.83 -6.73 -0.04
CA GLN A 26 -19.51 -7.06 0.49
C GLN A 26 -18.42 -6.34 -0.31
N VAL A 27 -18.52 -6.35 -1.64
CA VAL A 27 -17.56 -5.67 -2.53
C VAL A 27 -17.49 -4.17 -2.23
N VAL A 28 -18.65 -3.51 -2.06
CA VAL A 28 -18.69 -2.08 -1.70
C VAL A 28 -18.01 -1.83 -0.36
N ARG A 29 -18.31 -2.63 0.67
CA ARG A 29 -17.66 -2.50 1.99
C ARG A 29 -16.15 -2.68 1.90
N ASP A 30 -15.68 -3.65 1.12
CA ASP A 30 -14.25 -3.94 0.99
C ASP A 30 -13.52 -2.78 0.28
N LEU A 31 -14.14 -2.21 -0.76
CA LEU A 31 -13.62 -1.01 -1.43
C LEU A 31 -13.56 0.19 -0.47
N GLU A 32 -14.64 0.46 0.26
CA GLU A 32 -14.66 1.53 1.28
C GLU A 32 -13.55 1.36 2.33
N ALA A 33 -13.28 0.12 2.74
CA ALA A 33 -12.21 -0.18 3.68
C ALA A 33 -10.82 0.12 3.09
N LEU A 34 -10.58 -0.27 1.83
CA LEU A 34 -9.32 0.03 1.14
C LEU A 34 -9.13 1.53 0.89
N GLU A 35 -10.19 2.24 0.50
CA GLU A 35 -10.14 3.70 0.29
C GLU A 35 -9.88 4.48 1.59
N SER A 36 -10.18 3.89 2.76
CA SER A 36 -9.99 4.54 4.06
C SER A 36 -8.55 4.54 4.60
N VAL A 37 -7.63 3.82 3.95
CA VAL A 37 -6.23 3.65 4.42
C VAL A 37 -5.21 4.29 3.48
N SER A 38 -3.94 4.36 3.90
CA SER A 38 -2.86 4.97 3.10
C SER A 38 -2.70 4.26 1.74
N PRO A 39 -2.82 4.99 0.61
CA PRO A 39 -2.60 4.43 -0.73
C PRO A 39 -1.19 3.86 -0.90
N GLN A 40 -0.17 4.55 -0.41
CA GLN A 40 1.21 4.09 -0.45
C GLN A 40 1.40 2.75 0.28
N SER A 41 0.78 2.61 1.46
CA SER A 41 0.88 1.37 2.25
C SER A 41 0.21 0.20 1.54
N LEU A 42 -0.92 0.45 0.85
CA LEU A 42 -1.57 -0.58 0.04
C LEU A 42 -0.71 -1.02 -1.14
N GLU A 43 -0.11 -0.08 -1.89
CA GLU A 43 0.78 -0.39 -3.02
C GLU A 43 2.00 -1.21 -2.58
N VAL A 44 2.68 -0.78 -1.51
CA VAL A 44 3.84 -1.49 -0.95
C VAL A 44 3.45 -2.90 -0.51
N THR A 45 2.35 -3.05 0.24
CA THR A 45 1.90 -4.35 0.74
C THR A 45 1.53 -5.28 -0.41
N HIS A 46 0.81 -4.78 -1.41
CA HIS A 46 0.43 -5.54 -2.58
C HIS A 46 1.64 -6.10 -3.33
N ASP A 47 2.65 -5.27 -3.57
CA ASP A 47 3.83 -5.68 -4.32
C ASP A 47 4.73 -6.64 -3.53
N LEU A 48 4.89 -6.42 -2.21
CA LEU A 48 5.61 -7.36 -1.33
C LEU A 48 4.92 -8.73 -1.30
N LEU A 49 3.58 -8.76 -1.24
CA LEU A 49 2.82 -10.02 -1.31
C LEU A 49 3.03 -10.73 -2.64
N LEU A 50 3.00 -10.02 -3.76
CA LEU A 50 3.24 -10.61 -5.08
C LEU A 50 4.67 -11.11 -5.24
N TRP A 51 5.66 -10.33 -4.82
CA TRP A 51 7.07 -10.70 -4.87
C TRP A 51 7.36 -11.92 -4.00
N GLY A 52 6.79 -11.99 -2.79
CA GLY A 52 7.00 -13.06 -1.82
C GLY A 52 6.40 -14.42 -2.21
N ARG A 53 5.49 -14.50 -3.20
CA ARG A 53 4.82 -15.76 -3.63
C ARG A 53 5.78 -16.89 -4.02
N GLN A 54 7.01 -16.56 -4.39
CA GLN A 54 8.02 -17.51 -4.88
C GLN A 54 9.31 -17.46 -4.06
N ARG A 55 9.26 -16.90 -2.83
CA ARG A 55 10.43 -16.67 -1.97
C ARG A 55 10.36 -17.47 -0.68
N ASP A 56 11.50 -17.66 -0.06
CA ASP A 56 11.56 -18.28 1.27
C ASP A 56 11.23 -17.26 2.37
N LEU A 57 11.01 -17.78 3.59
CA LEU A 57 10.65 -16.94 4.74
C LEU A 57 11.74 -15.92 5.07
N ARG A 58 13.02 -16.26 4.91
CA ARG A 58 14.13 -15.36 5.23
C ARG A 58 14.14 -14.19 4.26
N GLU A 59 14.03 -14.46 2.96
CA GLU A 59 13.94 -13.43 1.92
C GLU A 59 12.76 -12.48 2.17
N CYS A 60 11.58 -13.01 2.53
CA CYS A 60 10.42 -12.19 2.88
C CYS A 60 10.67 -11.30 4.09
N LEU A 61 11.21 -11.84 5.18
CA LEU A 61 11.48 -11.08 6.40
C LEU A 61 12.57 -10.01 6.20
N ASP A 62 13.58 -10.30 5.40
CA ASP A 62 14.64 -9.34 5.06
C ASP A 62 14.06 -8.16 4.26
N ALA A 63 13.19 -8.43 3.29
CA ALA A 63 12.48 -7.41 2.51
C ALA A 63 11.50 -6.60 3.37
N GLU A 64 10.68 -7.25 4.22
CA GLU A 64 9.74 -6.59 5.13
C GLU A 64 10.45 -5.70 6.16
N LEU A 65 11.59 -6.14 6.68
CA LEU A 65 12.39 -5.34 7.61
C LEU A 65 12.94 -4.08 6.93
N ALA A 66 13.42 -4.20 5.69
CA ALA A 66 13.89 -3.06 4.91
C ALA A 66 12.73 -2.08 4.61
N ALA A 67 11.57 -2.62 4.21
CA ALA A 67 10.36 -1.86 3.96
C ALA A 67 9.89 -1.10 5.21
N GLY A 68 9.79 -1.77 6.35
CA GLY A 68 9.33 -1.17 7.61
C GLY A 68 10.19 0.01 8.08
N ARG A 69 11.52 -0.05 7.86
CA ARG A 69 12.43 1.06 8.19
C ARG A 69 12.13 2.32 7.36
N LEU A 70 11.81 2.16 6.07
CA LEU A 70 11.51 3.27 5.17
C LEU A 70 10.10 3.80 5.40
N VAL A 71 9.10 2.90 5.41
CA VAL A 71 7.69 3.23 5.64
C VAL A 71 7.49 3.94 6.98
N GLY A 72 8.14 3.48 8.04
CA GLY A 72 8.04 4.07 9.38
C GLY A 72 8.50 5.53 9.48
N THR A 73 9.23 6.02 8.47
CA THR A 73 9.67 7.42 8.36
C THR A 73 8.93 8.20 7.28
N SER A 74 7.99 7.57 6.57
CA SER A 74 7.26 8.20 5.48
C SER A 74 6.19 9.16 6.00
N PRO A 75 5.86 10.23 5.24
CA PRO A 75 4.82 11.19 5.64
C PRO A 75 3.47 10.53 5.94
N ASP A 76 3.08 9.55 5.13
CA ASP A 76 1.82 8.80 5.30
C ASP A 76 1.80 8.02 6.62
N PHE A 77 2.91 7.38 7.01
CA PHE A 77 2.95 6.66 8.29
C PHE A 77 2.81 7.64 9.47
N ILE A 78 3.52 8.76 9.42
CA ILE A 78 3.45 9.81 10.44
C ILE A 78 2.02 10.37 10.54
N GLU A 79 1.37 10.62 9.40
CA GLU A 79 0.00 11.10 9.33
C GLU A 79 -1.00 10.07 9.89
N GLY A 80 -0.83 8.79 9.59
CA GLY A 80 -1.67 7.73 10.13
C GLY A 80 -1.54 7.63 11.65
N VAL A 81 -0.31 7.69 12.18
CA VAL A 81 -0.06 7.74 13.62
C VAL A 81 -0.71 8.97 14.24
N ARG A 82 -0.58 10.15 13.60
CA ARG A 82 -1.23 11.38 14.07
C ARG A 82 -2.75 11.20 14.17
N ALA A 83 -3.40 10.78 13.09
CA ALA A 83 -4.85 10.65 13.00
C ALA A 83 -5.44 9.63 13.99
N VAL A 84 -4.73 8.52 14.25
CA VAL A 84 -5.23 7.42 15.08
C VAL A 84 -4.82 7.55 16.55
N LEU A 85 -3.56 7.93 16.83
CA LEU A 85 -2.97 7.83 18.17
C LEU A 85 -2.74 9.18 18.84
N VAL A 86 -2.38 10.22 18.08
CA VAL A 86 -2.04 11.54 18.64
C VAL A 86 -3.29 12.41 18.76
N ASP A 87 -3.87 12.81 17.64
CA ASP A 87 -5.03 13.70 17.58
C ASP A 87 -6.34 12.92 17.74
N LYS A 88 -6.34 11.63 17.37
CA LYS A 88 -7.48 10.70 17.48
C LYS A 88 -8.72 11.14 16.72
N ASP A 89 -8.55 11.97 15.69
CA ASP A 89 -9.62 12.49 14.84
C ASP A 89 -10.14 11.44 13.84
N ARG A 90 -9.37 10.37 13.58
CA ARG A 90 -9.66 9.36 12.54
C ARG A 90 -9.88 9.97 11.15
N SER A 91 -9.26 11.12 10.88
CA SER A 91 -9.35 11.83 9.61
C SER A 91 -7.94 12.07 9.03
N PRO A 92 -7.29 11.00 8.54
CA PRO A 92 -5.98 11.13 7.93
C PRO A 92 -6.07 11.86 6.59
N ARG A 93 -5.05 12.66 6.30
CA ARG A 93 -4.85 13.36 5.02
C ARG A 93 -3.67 12.74 4.30
N TRP A 94 -3.94 11.69 3.55
CA TRP A 94 -2.93 10.97 2.79
C TRP A 94 -2.29 11.84 1.71
N GLY A 95 -0.98 11.70 1.54
CA GLY A 95 -0.25 12.32 0.44
C GLY A 95 -0.31 11.49 -0.84
N GLU A 96 0.35 11.96 -1.89
CA GLU A 96 0.66 11.11 -3.03
C GLU A 96 1.67 10.03 -2.63
N SER A 97 1.51 8.82 -3.15
CA SER A 97 2.44 7.72 -2.93
C SER A 97 3.84 8.11 -3.43
N LEU A 98 4.85 7.99 -2.56
CA LEU A 98 6.27 8.11 -2.93
C LEU A 98 6.83 6.79 -3.45
N TYR A 99 6.09 5.69 -3.30
CA TYR A 99 6.50 4.37 -3.75
C TYR A 99 6.45 4.27 -5.29
N ARG A 100 7.39 3.54 -5.87
CA ARG A 100 7.57 3.42 -7.33
C ARG A 100 7.63 1.97 -7.83
N GLY A 101 7.70 0.99 -6.92
CA GLY A 101 7.73 -0.43 -7.28
C GLY A 101 8.75 -1.21 -6.45
N THR A 102 8.73 -2.54 -6.61
CA THR A 102 9.65 -3.46 -5.95
C THR A 102 10.71 -3.91 -6.95
N SER A 103 11.99 -3.90 -6.56
CA SER A 103 13.10 -4.41 -7.35
C SER A 103 13.15 -5.96 -7.33
N PRO A 104 13.84 -6.61 -8.27
CA PRO A 104 13.89 -8.08 -8.33
C PRO A 104 14.42 -8.77 -7.07
N ASP A 105 15.25 -8.08 -6.29
CA ASP A 105 15.82 -8.54 -5.02
C ASP A 105 14.95 -8.22 -3.79
N GLY A 106 13.76 -7.63 -3.98
CA GLY A 106 12.81 -7.32 -2.89
C GLY A 106 13.01 -5.94 -2.25
N GLY A 107 13.93 -5.13 -2.79
CA GLY A 107 14.08 -3.74 -2.41
C GLY A 107 12.89 -2.89 -2.88
N LEU A 108 12.55 -1.87 -2.10
CA LEU A 108 11.51 -0.91 -2.48
C LEU A 108 12.13 0.31 -3.17
N LEU A 109 11.54 0.71 -4.28
CA LEU A 109 11.90 1.90 -5.04
C LEU A 109 11.03 3.07 -4.59
N TRP A 110 11.67 4.19 -4.29
CA TRP A 110 11.04 5.43 -3.81
C TRP A 110 11.42 6.60 -4.72
N ALA A 111 10.60 7.66 -4.74
CA ALA A 111 10.89 8.92 -5.41
C ALA A 111 11.75 9.88 -4.59
#